data_AF-A0AA42PC27-F1
#
_entry.id   AF-A0AA42PC27-F1
#
_cell.length_a   1.000
_cell.length_b   1.000
_cell.length_c   1.000
_cell.angle_alpha   90.00
_cell.angle_beta   90.00
_cell.angle_gamma   90.00
#
_symmetry.space_group_name_H-M   'P 1'
#
loop_
_entity.id
_entity.type
_entity.pdbx_description
1 polymer ?
#
loop_
_entity_poly.entity_id
_entity_poly.type
_entity_poly.pdbx_seq_one_letter_code
_entity_poly.pdbx_strand_id
1 'polypeptide(L)'
;MKQSALAAYGVLGLPLAMAMLPIYVLVPNFYAADLGLGLALTGSVLFLARLLDTVQDPWLGRLIDRRSPRGWTRLLASSALLLSLAMAALLAPPALDSLALAVWLGASLALAYTLHSLVNITYLAWGARLSDQLDVRTRVAAWREGAGLFGVVLASVLPSALATRYGMAAALSVFA
;
A
#
# COMPACT_ATOMS: atom_id res chain seq x y z
N MET A 1 26.94 -7.13 -6.74
CA MET A 1 25.82 -6.90 -7.69
C MET A 1 26.03 -5.64 -8.51
N LYS A 2 25.64 -5.63 -9.80
CA LYS A 2 25.69 -4.43 -10.67
C LYS A 2 24.69 -3.37 -10.19
N GLN A 3 25.00 -2.08 -10.37
CA GLN A 3 24.12 -0.98 -9.94
C GLN A 3 22.72 -1.05 -10.59
N SER A 4 22.64 -1.43 -11.86
CA SER A 4 21.37 -1.59 -12.58
C SER A 4 20.43 -2.63 -11.94
N ALA A 5 20.98 -3.71 -11.39
CA ALA A 5 20.19 -4.73 -10.69
C ALA A 5 19.65 -4.22 -9.35
N LEU A 6 20.42 -3.40 -8.64
CA LEU A 6 19.98 -2.76 -7.39
C LEU A 6 18.88 -1.73 -7.65
N ALA A 7 19.05 -0.93 -8.70
CA ALA A 7 18.03 0.03 -9.13
C ALA A 7 16.73 -0.68 -9.57
N ALA A 8 16.83 -1.74 -10.39
CA ALA A 8 15.66 -2.50 -10.84
C ALA A 8 14.88 -3.12 -9.67
N TYR A 9 15.57 -3.63 -8.64
CA TYR A 9 14.94 -4.08 -7.41
C TYR A 9 14.31 -2.90 -6.63
N GLY A 10 15.05 -1.81 -6.45
CA GLY A 10 14.64 -0.65 -5.65
C GLY A 10 13.39 0.05 -6.18
N VAL A 11 13.23 0.13 -7.51
CA VAL A 11 12.10 0.81 -8.18
C VAL A 11 10.73 0.30 -7.73
N LEU A 12 10.60 -0.97 -7.31
CA LEU A 12 9.33 -1.50 -6.78
C LEU A 12 8.90 -0.84 -5.46
N GLY A 13 9.82 -0.23 -4.72
CA GLY A 13 9.50 0.55 -3.52
C GLY A 13 8.69 1.81 -3.82
N LEU A 14 8.84 2.38 -5.02
CA LEU A 14 8.15 3.61 -5.43
C LEU A 14 6.62 3.43 -5.49
N PRO A 15 6.05 2.52 -6.31
CA PRO A 15 4.60 2.35 -6.39
C PRO A 15 4.01 1.86 -5.06
N LEU A 16 4.77 1.05 -4.30
CA LEU A 16 4.34 0.56 -2.99
C LEU A 16 4.14 1.72 -1.99
N ALA A 17 5.09 2.66 -1.95
CA ALA A 17 5.01 3.84 -1.10
C ALA A 17 3.92 4.81 -1.59
N MET A 18 3.78 4.97 -2.91
CA MET A 18 2.78 5.83 -3.53
C MET A 18 1.34 5.38 -3.18
N ALA A 19 1.08 4.08 -3.15
CA ALA A 19 -0.25 3.51 -2.91
C ALA A 19 -0.81 3.74 -1.50
N MET A 20 0.03 3.90 -0.48
CA MET A 20 -0.44 4.05 0.91
C MET A 20 -0.81 5.49 1.29
N LEU A 21 -0.24 6.49 0.61
CA LEU A 21 -0.52 7.89 0.91
C LEU A 21 -2.00 8.27 0.77
N PRO A 22 -2.72 7.86 -0.30
CA PRO A 22 -4.16 8.07 -0.41
C PRO A 22 -4.94 7.48 0.76
N ILE A 23 -4.54 6.32 1.28
CA ILE A 23 -5.21 5.70 2.43
C ILE A 23 -5.02 6.54 3.70
N TYR A 24 -3.86 7.17 3.89
CA TYR A 24 -3.58 7.93 5.11
C TYR A 24 -4.16 9.34 5.10
N VAL A 25 -4.27 9.94 3.92
CA VAL A 25 -4.67 11.34 3.78
C VAL A 25 -6.11 11.46 3.26
N LEU A 26 -6.44 10.69 2.23
CA LEU A 26 -7.68 10.90 1.47
C LEU A 26 -8.87 10.15 2.07
N VAL A 27 -8.68 8.87 2.40
CA VAL A 27 -9.75 7.98 2.90
C VAL A 27 -10.41 8.50 4.18
N PRO A 28 -9.67 8.99 5.21
CA PRO A 28 -10.31 9.48 6.43
C PRO A 28 -11.22 10.67 6.14
N ASN A 29 -10.77 11.62 5.32
CA ASN A 29 -11.56 12.78 4.94
C ASN A 29 -12.76 12.38 4.07
N PHE A 30 -12.55 11.55 3.06
CA PHE A 30 -13.59 11.10 2.13
C PHE A 30 -14.74 10.39 2.85
N TYR A 31 -14.42 9.43 3.74
CA TYR A 31 -15.47 8.71 4.46
C TYR A 31 -16.10 9.55 5.59
N ALA A 32 -15.31 10.35 6.31
CA ALA A 32 -15.85 11.13 7.43
C ALA A 32 -16.67 12.35 6.98
N ALA A 33 -16.16 13.13 6.00
CA ALA A 33 -16.75 14.39 5.57
C ALA A 33 -17.64 14.23 4.34
N ASP A 34 -17.14 13.61 3.27
CA ASP A 34 -17.86 13.58 1.98
C ASP A 34 -19.00 12.55 1.99
N LEU A 35 -18.78 11.38 2.61
CA LEU A 35 -19.79 10.33 2.74
C LEU A 35 -20.55 10.37 4.08
N GLY A 36 -20.18 11.28 4.98
CA GLY A 36 -20.92 11.53 6.21
C GLY A 36 -20.87 10.42 7.27
N LEU A 37 -19.87 9.53 7.24
CA LEU A 37 -19.71 8.46 8.24
C LEU A 37 -19.38 9.00 9.64
N GLY A 38 -18.85 10.23 9.70
CA GLY A 38 -18.45 10.90 10.93
C GLY A 38 -17.05 10.50 11.40
N LEU A 39 -16.34 11.47 11.99
CA LEU A 39 -14.93 11.32 12.36
C LEU A 39 -14.68 10.20 13.38
N ALA A 40 -15.56 10.06 14.38
CA ALA A 40 -15.41 9.05 15.43
C ALA A 40 -15.51 7.62 14.87
N LEU A 41 -16.48 7.35 14.00
CA LEU A 41 -16.67 6.02 13.41
C LEU A 41 -15.57 5.71 12.40
N THR A 42 -15.26 6.64 11.49
CA THR A 42 -14.14 6.50 10.55
C THR A 42 -12.82 6.24 11.27
N GLY A 43 -12.52 7.04 12.32
CA GLY A 43 -11.32 6.86 13.13
C GLY A 43 -11.27 5.52 13.85
N SER A 44 -12.41 5.05 14.38
CA SER A 44 -12.51 3.74 15.03
C SER A 44 -12.24 2.59 14.04
N VAL A 45 -12.81 2.66 12.84
CA VAL A 45 -12.59 1.65 11.79
C VAL A 45 -11.11 1.63 11.35
N LEU A 46 -10.51 2.80 11.13
CA LEU A 46 -9.09 2.92 10.80
C LEU A 46 -8.19 2.34 11.90
N PHE A 47 -8.49 2.65 13.16
CA PHE A 47 -7.77 2.12 14.31
C PHE A 47 -7.85 0.58 14.39
N LEU A 48 -9.05 0.03 14.25
CA LEU A 48 -9.25 -1.43 14.25
C LEU A 48 -8.53 -2.11 13.08
N ALA A 49 -8.55 -1.50 11.90
CA ALA A 49 -7.82 -2.00 10.73
C ALA A 49 -6.30 -2.04 10.98
N ARG A 50 -5.74 -1.06 11.70
CA ARG A 50 -4.32 -1.06 12.10
C ARG A 50 -3.98 -2.10 13.15
N LEU A 51 -4.89 -2.33 14.10
CA LEU A 51 -4.72 -3.37 15.10
C LEU A 51 -4.70 -4.75 14.44
N LEU A 52 -5.60 -4.98 13.47
CA LEU A 52 -5.60 -6.19 12.64
C LEU A 52 -4.25 -6.38 11.95
N ASP A 53 -3.73 -5.32 11.31
CA ASP A 53 -2.45 -5.35 10.59
C ASP A 53 -1.28 -5.77 11.49
N THR A 54 -1.20 -5.14 12.66
CA THR A 54 -0.19 -5.44 13.68
C THR A 54 -0.23 -6.91 14.11
N VAL A 55 -1.42 -7.48 14.22
CA VAL A 55 -1.61 -8.88 14.64
C VAL A 55 -1.32 -9.85 13.50
N GLN A 56 -1.70 -9.53 12.25
CA GLN A 56 -1.57 -10.46 11.12
C GLN A 56 -0.16 -10.55 10.54
N ASP A 57 0.63 -9.46 10.60
CA ASP A 57 1.94 -9.38 9.94
C ASP A 57 2.92 -10.51 10.32
N PRO A 58 3.07 -10.91 11.59
CA PRO A 58 3.92 -12.04 11.96
C PRO A 58 3.48 -13.36 11.31
N TRP A 59 2.18 -13.56 11.10
CA TRP A 59 1.64 -14.76 10.45
C TRP A 59 1.91 -14.75 8.94
N LEU A 60 1.76 -13.58 8.31
CA LEU A 60 2.09 -13.39 6.90
C LEU A 60 3.59 -13.63 6.65
N GLY A 61 4.46 -13.17 7.56
CA GLY A 61 5.90 -13.46 7.51
C GLY A 61 6.18 -14.97 7.53
N ARG A 62 5.61 -15.71 8.50
CA ARG A 62 5.75 -17.17 8.57
C ARG A 62 5.20 -17.88 7.33
N LEU A 63 4.12 -17.36 6.74
CA LEU A 63 3.55 -17.89 5.51
C LEU A 63 4.54 -17.77 4.35
N ILE A 64 5.16 -16.60 4.20
CA ILE A 64 6.14 -16.29 3.14
C ILE A 64 7.41 -17.12 3.32
N ASP A 65 7.91 -17.27 4.55
CA ASP A 65 9.14 -18.03 4.83
C ASP A 65 9.06 -19.50 4.40
N ARG A 66 7.86 -20.09 4.44
CA ARG A 66 7.61 -21.47 4.01
C ARG A 66 7.50 -21.63 2.48
N ARG A 67 7.48 -20.54 1.71
CA ARG A 67 7.31 -20.59 0.25
C ARG A 67 8.66 -20.69 -0.46
N SER A 68 8.67 -21.44 -1.57
CA SER A 68 9.84 -21.53 -2.46
C SER A 68 10.09 -20.20 -3.20
N PRO A 69 11.29 -20.00 -3.79
CA PRO A 69 11.59 -18.84 -4.66
C PRO A 69 10.52 -18.47 -5.68
N ARG A 70 9.94 -19.47 -6.33
CA ARG A 70 8.85 -19.29 -7.31
C ARG A 70 7.50 -18.99 -6.66
N GLY A 71 7.31 -19.42 -5.41
CA GLY A 71 6.07 -19.25 -4.66
C GLY A 71 5.87 -17.81 -4.20
N TRP A 72 6.90 -17.15 -3.68
CA TRP A 72 6.78 -15.77 -3.22
C TRP A 72 6.81 -14.75 -4.37
N THR A 73 7.46 -15.02 -5.51
CA THR A 73 7.34 -14.14 -6.69
C THR A 73 5.93 -14.13 -7.28
N ARG A 74 5.26 -15.28 -7.33
CA ARG A 74 3.83 -15.36 -7.72
C ARG A 74 2.94 -14.61 -6.72
N LEU A 75 3.21 -14.80 -5.43
CA LEU A 75 2.48 -14.12 -4.36
C LEU A 75 2.63 -12.59 -4.46
N LEU A 76 3.84 -12.10 -4.73
CA LEU A 76 4.12 -10.68 -4.92
C LEU A 76 3.28 -10.12 -6.08
N ALA A 77 3.33 -10.77 -7.24
CA ALA A 77 2.61 -10.33 -8.44
C ALA A 77 1.08 -10.37 -8.25
N SER A 78 0.54 -11.46 -7.70
CA SER A 78 -0.90 -11.58 -7.46
C SER A 78 -1.38 -10.60 -6.40
N SER A 79 -0.61 -10.38 -5.33
CA SER A 79 -0.99 -9.46 -4.26
C SER A 79 -0.93 -8.01 -4.72
N ALA A 80 0.04 -7.65 -5.57
CA ALA A 80 0.12 -6.32 -6.16
C ALA A 80 -1.08 -6.02 -7.07
N LEU A 81 -1.50 -6.98 -7.90
CA LEU A 81 -2.68 -6.83 -8.76
C LEU A 81 -3.97 -6.70 -7.94
N LEU A 82 -4.14 -7.56 -6.93
CA LEU A 82 -5.31 -7.52 -6.06
C LEU A 82 -5.33 -6.24 -5.21
N LEU A 83 -4.16 -5.69 -4.86
CA LEU A 83 -4.06 -4.43 -4.12
C LEU A 83 -4.63 -3.27 -4.95
N SER A 84 -4.35 -3.22 -6.25
CA SER A 84 -4.96 -2.22 -7.15
C SER A 84 -6.49 -2.32 -7.14
N LEU A 85 -7.04 -3.53 -7.19
CA LEU A 85 -8.48 -3.73 -7.11
C LEU A 85 -9.06 -3.32 -5.75
N ALA A 86 -8.35 -3.61 -4.66
CA ALA A 86 -8.75 -3.20 -3.32
C ALA A 86 -8.73 -1.67 -3.14
N MET A 87 -7.77 -0.98 -3.77
CA MET A 87 -7.73 0.49 -3.82
C MET A 87 -8.92 1.06 -4.58
N ALA A 88 -9.26 0.49 -5.74
CA ALA A 88 -10.44 0.91 -6.48
C ALA A 88 -11.72 0.74 -5.65
N ALA A 89 -11.89 -0.41 -4.97
CA ALA A 89 -13.04 -0.65 -4.08
C ALA A 89 -13.12 0.32 -2.89
N LEU A 90 -11.96 0.71 -2.34
CA LEU A 90 -11.88 1.65 -1.22
C LEU A 90 -12.26 3.08 -1.64
N LEU A 91 -11.89 3.48 -2.86
CA LEU A 91 -12.12 4.84 -3.40
C LEU A 91 -13.46 4.99 -4.12
N ALA A 92 -14.09 3.89 -4.55
CA ALA A 92 -15.39 3.88 -5.21
C ALA A 92 -16.41 2.99 -4.44
N PRO A 93 -16.81 3.37 -3.21
CA PRO A 93 -17.79 2.62 -2.47
C PRO A 93 -19.18 2.69 -3.13
N PRO A 94 -19.99 1.64 -3.07
CA PRO A 94 -21.38 1.71 -3.50
C PRO A 94 -22.20 2.64 -2.59
N ALA A 95 -23.36 3.07 -3.07
CA ALA A 95 -24.30 3.84 -2.25
C ALA A 95 -24.86 2.94 -1.14
N LEU A 96 -24.42 3.17 0.09
CA LEU A 96 -24.73 2.38 1.28
C LEU A 96 -25.23 3.28 2.41
N ASP A 97 -25.97 2.70 3.34
CA ASP A 97 -26.26 3.37 4.62
C ASP A 97 -24.99 3.47 5.49
N SER A 98 -25.08 4.21 6.59
CA SER A 98 -23.93 4.48 7.45
C SER A 98 -23.28 3.20 8.02
N LEU A 99 -24.08 2.22 8.44
CA LEU A 99 -23.55 0.99 9.02
C LEU A 99 -22.87 0.13 7.96
N ALA A 100 -23.53 -0.07 6.81
CA ALA A 100 -22.98 -0.83 5.69
C ALA A 100 -21.74 -0.15 5.12
N LEU A 101 -21.69 1.19 5.09
CA LEU A 101 -20.52 1.94 4.67
C LEU A 101 -19.34 1.77 5.64
N ALA A 102 -19.57 1.74 6.95
CA ALA A 102 -18.52 1.44 7.93
C ALA A 102 -17.97 0.03 7.76
N VAL A 103 -18.85 -0.95 7.52
CA VAL A 103 -18.45 -2.34 7.24
C VAL A 103 -17.66 -2.42 5.93
N TRP A 104 -18.10 -1.72 4.89
CA TRP A 104 -17.39 -1.64 3.60
C TRP A 104 -15.99 -1.05 3.76
N LEU A 105 -15.89 0.07 4.49
CA LEU A 105 -14.62 0.71 4.81
C LEU A 105 -13.68 -0.27 5.54
N GLY A 106 -14.19 -0.93 6.59
CA GLY A 106 -13.42 -1.87 7.39
C GLY A 106 -12.94 -3.08 6.57
N ALA A 107 -13.82 -3.69 5.77
CA ALA A 107 -13.48 -4.83 4.93
C ALA A 107 -12.48 -4.45 3.83
N SER A 108 -12.68 -3.31 3.17
CA SER A 108 -11.79 -2.81 2.12
C SER A 108 -10.41 -2.45 2.68
N LEU A 109 -10.35 -1.82 3.84
CA LEU A 109 -9.09 -1.54 4.54
C LEU A 109 -8.38 -2.82 4.98
N ALA A 110 -9.11 -3.78 5.55
CA ALA A 110 -8.52 -5.06 5.94
C ALA A 110 -7.90 -5.79 4.74
N LEU A 111 -8.61 -5.83 3.61
CA LEU A 111 -8.10 -6.41 2.37
C LEU A 111 -6.88 -5.64 1.85
N ALA A 112 -6.97 -4.31 1.75
CA ALA A 112 -5.89 -3.45 1.28
C ALA A 112 -4.63 -3.60 2.13
N TYR A 113 -4.75 -3.54 3.46
CA TYR A 113 -3.61 -3.71 4.36
C TYR A 113 -3.03 -5.11 4.28
N THR A 114 -3.85 -6.16 4.28
CA THR A 114 -3.35 -7.54 4.12
C THR A 114 -2.53 -7.71 2.84
N LEU A 115 -3.04 -7.18 1.72
CA LEU A 115 -2.34 -7.26 0.42
C LEU A 115 -1.08 -6.40 0.40
N HIS A 116 -1.14 -5.19 0.97
CA HIS A 116 0.03 -4.32 1.10
C HIS A 116 1.12 -4.97 1.96
N SER A 117 0.76 -5.53 3.12
CA SER A 117 1.68 -6.24 4.02
C SER A 117 2.27 -7.47 3.36
N LEU A 118 1.47 -8.25 2.62
CA LEU A 118 1.99 -9.35 1.79
C LEU A 118 3.04 -8.90 0.78
N VAL A 119 2.76 -7.82 0.03
CA VAL A 119 3.71 -7.28 -0.95
C VAL A 119 4.97 -6.76 -0.25
N ASN A 120 4.81 -5.99 0.82
CA ASN A 120 5.92 -5.36 1.53
C ASN A 120 6.82 -6.39 2.22
N ILE A 121 6.26 -7.33 2.98
CA ILE A 121 7.02 -8.39 3.65
C ILE A 121 7.74 -9.27 2.61
N THR A 122 7.05 -9.63 1.51
CA THR A 122 7.67 -10.41 0.43
C THR A 122 8.82 -9.66 -0.22
N TYR A 123 8.64 -8.37 -0.48
CA TYR A 123 9.66 -7.51 -1.06
C TYR A 123 10.88 -7.36 -0.14
N LEU A 124 10.67 -7.15 1.16
CA LEU A 124 11.73 -7.10 2.16
C LEU A 124 12.49 -8.43 2.27
N ALA A 125 11.76 -9.55 2.32
CA ALA A 125 12.34 -10.88 2.38
C ALA A 125 13.17 -11.20 1.13
N TRP A 126 12.73 -10.73 -0.05
CA TRP A 126 13.53 -10.81 -1.27
C TRP A 126 14.85 -10.07 -1.13
N GLY A 127 14.81 -8.80 -0.72
CA GLY A 127 16.00 -7.97 -0.57
C GLY A 127 17.05 -8.59 0.35
N ALA A 128 16.62 -9.20 1.45
CA ALA A 128 17.49 -9.89 2.40
C ALA A 128 18.16 -11.14 1.80
N ARG A 129 17.50 -11.81 0.85
CA ARG A 129 17.99 -13.04 0.18
C ARG A 129 18.88 -12.76 -1.05
N LEU A 130 19.03 -11.50 -1.48
CA LEU A 130 19.84 -11.16 -2.65
C LEU A 130 21.35 -11.36 -2.44
N SER A 131 21.83 -11.26 -1.20
CA SER A 131 23.23 -11.47 -0.85
C SER A 131 23.36 -11.67 0.66
N ASP A 132 24.34 -12.47 1.10
CA ASP A 132 24.70 -12.60 2.52
C ASP A 132 25.74 -11.57 2.97
N GLN A 133 26.29 -10.79 2.04
CA GLN A 133 27.27 -9.75 2.35
C GLN A 133 26.58 -8.47 2.84
N LEU A 134 27.03 -7.96 3.99
CA LEU A 134 26.40 -6.83 4.68
C LEU A 134 26.42 -5.55 3.83
N ASP A 135 27.54 -5.27 3.16
CA ASP A 135 27.72 -4.12 2.26
C ASP A 135 26.70 -4.14 1.10
N VAL A 136 26.45 -5.32 0.53
CA VAL A 136 25.45 -5.47 -0.54
C VAL A 136 24.04 -5.28 0.01
N ARG A 137 23.70 -5.84 1.17
CA ARG A 137 22.39 -5.66 1.81
C ARG A 137 22.10 -4.19 2.13
N THR A 138 23.09 -3.46 2.64
CA THR A 138 22.96 -2.02 2.91
C THR A 138 22.66 -1.24 1.63
N ARG A 139 23.33 -1.57 0.51
CA ARG A 139 23.08 -0.92 -0.78
C ARG A 139 21.69 -1.26 -1.34
N VAL A 140 21.25 -2.51 -1.22
CA VAL A 140 19.89 -2.95 -1.59
C VAL A 140 18.84 -2.14 -0.81
N ALA A 141 19.03 -2.01 0.50
CA ALA A 141 18.15 -1.20 1.35
C ALA A 141 18.16 0.27 0.95
N ALA A 142 19.34 0.86 0.69
CA ALA A 142 19.46 2.26 0.28
C ALA A 142 18.71 2.57 -1.03
N TRP A 143 18.82 1.70 -2.04
CA TRP A 143 18.07 1.86 -3.30
C TRP A 143 16.57 1.75 -3.10
N ARG A 144 16.12 0.81 -2.26
CA ARG A 144 14.71 0.62 -1.92
C ARG A 144 14.13 1.83 -1.19
N GLU A 145 14.79 2.28 -0.14
CA GLU A 145 14.32 3.42 0.66
C GLU A 145 14.37 4.72 -0.15
N GLY A 146 15.42 4.93 -0.96
CA GLY A 146 15.51 6.10 -1.86
C GLY A 146 14.36 6.15 -2.86
N ALA A 147 14.02 5.02 -3.48
CA ALA A 147 12.88 4.92 -4.38
C ALA A 147 11.54 5.11 -3.65
N GLY A 148 11.40 4.56 -2.44
CA GLY A 148 10.22 4.73 -1.59
C GLY A 148 9.98 6.19 -1.22
N LEU A 149 11.02 6.89 -0.74
CA LEU A 149 10.96 8.32 -0.41
C LEU A 149 10.59 9.17 -1.64
N PHE A 150 11.16 8.86 -2.79
CA PHE A 150 10.79 9.52 -4.04
C PHE A 150 9.31 9.27 -4.39
N GLY A 151 8.81 8.05 -4.21
CA GLY A 151 7.39 7.71 -4.37
C GLY A 151 6.47 8.48 -3.42
N VAL A 152 6.88 8.68 -2.16
CA VAL A 152 6.14 9.49 -1.17
C VAL A 152 6.03 10.94 -1.62
N VAL A 153 7.14 11.53 -2.07
CA VAL A 153 7.16 12.91 -2.60
C VAL A 153 6.23 13.02 -3.81
N LEU A 154 6.32 12.07 -4.73
CA LEU A 154 5.45 12.03 -5.91
C LEU A 154 3.98 11.96 -5.53
N ALA A 155 3.56 11.02 -4.66
CA ALA A 155 2.16 10.92 -4.25
C ALA A 155 1.65 12.12 -3.44
N SER A 156 2.53 12.90 -2.82
CA SER A 156 2.14 14.12 -2.11
C SER A 156 1.95 15.31 -3.04
N VAL A 157 2.75 15.40 -4.11
CA VAL A 157 2.77 16.56 -5.03
C VAL A 157 1.84 16.35 -6.23
N LEU A 158 1.82 15.15 -6.81
CA LEU A 158 1.08 14.88 -8.05
C LEU A 158 -0.43 15.14 -7.93
N PRO A 159 -1.16 14.67 -6.90
CA PRO A 159 -2.60 14.91 -6.81
C PRO A 159 -2.92 16.41 -6.75
N SER A 160 -2.18 17.18 -5.94
CA SER A 160 -2.34 18.62 -5.81
C SER A 160 -1.98 19.37 -7.10
N ALA A 161 -0.91 18.96 -7.78
CA ALA A 161 -0.49 19.55 -9.05
C ALA A 161 -1.51 19.27 -10.17
N LEU A 162 -2.04 18.04 -10.24
CA LEU A 162 -3.07 17.65 -11.18
C LEU A 162 -4.42 18.30 -10.85
N ALA A 163 -4.77 18.42 -9.57
CA ALA A 163 -6.02 19.05 -9.13
C ALA A 163 -6.08 20.53 -9.49
N THR A 164 -4.95 21.23 -9.42
CA THR A 164 -4.83 22.64 -9.87
C THR A 164 -5.14 22.79 -11.36
N ARG A 165 -4.92 21.74 -12.18
CA ARG A 165 -5.05 21.80 -13.64
C ARG A 165 -6.34 21.17 -14.18
N TYR A 166 -6.89 20.15 -13.49
CA TYR A 166 -8.00 19.33 -13.97
C TYR A 166 -9.15 19.17 -12.95
N GLY A 167 -9.01 19.70 -11.72
CA GLY A 167 -9.93 19.46 -10.60
C GLY A 167 -9.62 18.17 -9.84
N MET A 168 -9.96 18.13 -8.54
CA MET A 168 -9.57 17.03 -7.64
C MET A 168 -10.12 15.67 -8.07
N ALA A 169 -11.36 15.60 -8.56
CA ALA A 169 -11.97 14.36 -9.02
C ALA A 169 -11.20 13.73 -10.21
N ALA A 170 -10.76 14.54 -11.17
CA ALA A 170 -9.96 14.06 -12.30
C ALA A 170 -8.54 13.67 -11.86
N ALA A 171 -7.94 14.41 -10.92
CA ALA A 171 -6.62 14.09 -10.37
C ALA A 171 -6.59 12.74 -9.65
N LEU A 172 -7.65 12.42 -8.90
CA LEU A 172 -7.75 11.14 -8.18
C LEU A 172 -8.01 9.95 -9.10
N SER A 173 -8.69 10.17 -10.23
CA SER A 173 -8.95 9.11 -11.22
C SER A 173 -7.69 8.58 -11.92
N VAL A 174 -6.57 9.30 -11.87
CA VAL A 174 -5.26 8.83 -12.39
C VAL A 174 -4.64 7.76 -11.48
N PHE A 175 -5.08 7.69 -10.22
CA PHE A 175 -4.56 6.77 -9.20
C PHE A 175 -5.50 5.60 -8.89
N ALA A 176 -6.69 5.59 -9.49
CA ALA A 176 -7.69 4.51 -9.40
C ALA A 176 -7.46 3.48 -10.52
#